data_AF-A0A5E4B4S4-F1
#
_entry.id   AF-A0A5E4B4S4-F1
#
_cell.length_a   1.000
_cell.length_b   1.000
_cell.length_c   1.000
_cell.angle_alpha   90.00
_cell.angle_beta   90.00
_cell.angle_gamma   90.00
#
_symmetry.space_group_name_H-M   'P 1'
#
loop_
_entity.id
_entity.type
_entity.pdbx_description
1 polymer ?
#
loop_
_entity_poly.entity_id
_entity_poly.type
_entity_poly.pdbx_seq_one_letter_code
_entity_poly.pdbx_strand_id
1 'polypeptide(L)' 'AELTGIKWRRYNFGGHGDCGPIISAPAQDDPILLSFIRCLQANLLCVWRRDVKPDCKELWIFWWGDEPNLVGVIHHELQ' A
#
# COMPACT_ATOMS: atom_id res chain seq x y z
N ALA A 1 -10.68 -20.23 -9.10
CA ALA A 1 -9.92 -20.70 -7.92
C ALA A 1 -10.43 -19.90 -6.74
N GLU A 2 -11.06 -20.57 -5.78
CA GLU A 2 -11.60 -19.92 -4.58
C GLU A 2 -10.55 -20.12 -3.47
N LEU A 3 -9.84 -19.04 -3.11
CA LEU A 3 -8.87 -19.06 -2.01
C LEU A 3 -9.67 -18.90 -0.71
N THR A 4 -10.41 -19.94 -0.35
CA THR A 4 -11.34 -19.95 0.79
C THR A 4 -10.63 -19.64 2.09
N GLY A 5 -10.63 -18.38 2.54
CA GLY A 5 -10.06 -17.94 3.83
C GLY A 5 -8.88 -16.97 3.75
N ILE A 6 -8.43 -16.60 2.53
CA ILE A 6 -7.54 -15.44 2.40
C ILE A 6 -8.36 -14.18 2.68
N LYS A 7 -7.88 -13.38 3.63
CA LYS A 7 -8.40 -12.06 3.97
C LYS A 7 -7.50 -10.99 3.35
N TRP A 8 -8.08 -9.81 3.11
CA TRP A 8 -7.33 -8.70 2.55
C TRP A 8 -7.79 -7.35 3.11
N ARG A 9 -6.90 -6.37 3.01
CA ARG A 9 -7.18 -4.95 3.25
C ARG A 9 -6.52 -4.12 2.17
N ARG A 10 -7.27 -3.14 1.69
CA ARG A 10 -6.83 -2.18 0.68
C ARG A 10 -6.58 -0.84 1.36
N TYR A 11 -5.46 -0.23 1.03
CA TYR A 11 -5.03 1.09 1.46
C TYR A 11 -4.86 1.99 0.24
N ASN A 12 -5.29 3.24 0.35
CA ASN A 12 -5.18 4.23 -0.71
C ASN A 12 -4.47 5.46 -0.19
N PHE A 13 -3.75 6.11 -1.08
CA PHE A 13 -3.20 7.42 -0.79
C PHE A 13 -4.25 8.49 -1.16
N GLY A 14 -4.75 9.21 -0.15
CA GLY A 14 -5.76 10.27 -0.30
C GLY A 14 -5.19 11.67 -0.47
N GLY A 15 -3.90 11.79 -0.84
CA GLY A 15 -3.21 13.07 -0.97
C GLY A 15 -3.97 14.05 -1.87
N HIS A 16 -4.27 15.22 -1.32
CA HIS A 16 -4.98 16.31 -1.97
C HIS A 16 -4.14 16.84 -3.15
N GLY A 17 -4.39 16.40 -4.39
CA GLY A 17 -4.05 17.10 -5.65
C GLY A 17 -2.60 17.54 -5.94
N ASP A 18 -1.64 17.35 -5.03
CA ASP A 18 -0.31 17.98 -5.09
C ASP A 18 0.79 17.00 -5.56
N CYS A 19 0.42 15.82 -6.04
CA CYS A 19 1.32 14.97 -6.82
C CYS A 19 1.42 15.54 -8.24
N GLY A 20 2.20 16.63 -8.36
CA GLY A 20 2.52 17.27 -9.63
C GLY A 20 3.13 16.32 -10.67
N PRO A 21 3.27 16.78 -11.92
CA PRO A 21 3.48 15.92 -13.08
C PRO A 21 4.79 15.14 -13.01
N ILE A 22 4.71 13.81 -13.22
CA ILE A 22 5.68 12.81 -13.77
C ILE A 22 7.15 12.82 -13.31
N ILE A 23 7.64 13.84 -12.61
CA ILE A 23 8.93 13.82 -11.91
C ILE A 23 8.61 13.42 -10.49
N SER A 24 8.29 12.14 -10.34
CA SER A 24 8.03 11.44 -9.08
C SER A 24 8.83 12.09 -7.95
N ALA A 25 8.17 12.51 -6.87
CA ALA A 25 8.86 12.68 -5.60
C ALA A 25 9.80 11.48 -5.42
N PRO A 26 11.05 11.68 -4.95
CA PRO A 26 12.00 10.59 -4.79
C PRO A 26 11.26 9.40 -4.16
N ALA A 27 11.44 8.18 -4.66
CA ALA A 27 10.68 7.01 -4.18
C ALA A 27 10.73 6.80 -2.65
N GLN A 28 11.66 7.50 -1.99
CA GLN A 28 11.82 7.61 -0.54
C GLN A 28 10.69 8.37 0.16
N ASP A 29 9.93 9.22 -0.53
CA ASP A 29 8.85 10.04 0.03
C ASP A 29 7.45 9.56 -0.37
N ASP A 30 7.33 8.43 -1.08
CA ASP A 30 6.02 7.88 -1.47
C ASP A 30 5.45 6.98 -0.36
N PRO A 31 4.31 7.34 0.26
CA PRO A 31 3.71 6.58 1.36
C PRO A 31 3.35 5.14 1.00
N ILE A 32 2.96 4.88 -0.26
CA ILE A 32 2.63 3.54 -0.75
C ILE A 32 3.90 2.70 -0.86
N LEU A 33 4.97 3.26 -1.45
CA LEU A 33 6.23 2.52 -1.62
C LEU A 33 6.93 2.28 -0.29
N LEU A 34 6.93 3.26 0.62
CA LEU A 34 7.43 3.09 1.97
C LEU A 34 6.70 1.96 2.71
N SER A 35 5.36 1.97 2.65
CA SER A 35 4.54 0.93 3.27
C SER A 35 4.79 -0.44 2.63
N PHE A 36 4.94 -0.50 1.30
CA PHE A 36 5.28 -1.72 0.59
C PHE A 36 6.62 -2.32 1.04
N ILE A 37 7.68 -1.51 1.15
CA ILE A 37 9.00 -1.95 1.64
C ILE A 37 8.89 -2.48 3.07
N ARG A 38 8.17 -1.77 3.95
CA ARG A 38 7.94 -2.21 5.33
C ARG A 38 7.14 -3.51 5.41
N CYS A 39 6.16 -3.71 4.53
CA CYS A 39 5.43 -4.97 4.42
C CYS A 39 6.37 -6.13 4.08
N LEU A 40 7.28 -5.94 3.12
CA LEU A 40 8.28 -6.95 2.76
C LEU A 40 9.22 -7.26 3.94
N GLN A 41 9.68 -6.24 4.67
CA GLN A 41 10.51 -6.42 5.87
C GLN A 41 9.79 -7.17 6.99
N ALA A 42 8.46 -7.01 7.09
CA ALA A 42 7.61 -7.71 8.04
C ALA A 42 7.10 -9.08 7.53
N ASN A 43 7.58 -9.56 6.37
CA ASN A 43 7.13 -10.80 5.72
C ASN A 43 5.62 -10.85 5.42
N LEU A 44 5.01 -9.69 5.10
CA LEU A 44 3.61 -9.60 4.72
C LEU A 44 3.44 -9.76 3.21
N LEU A 45 2.47 -10.58 2.81
CA LEU A 45 2.05 -10.68 1.42
C LEU A 45 1.32 -9.39 1.03
N CYS A 46 1.90 -8.63 0.11
CA CYS A 46 1.34 -7.37 -0.32
C CYS A 46 1.60 -7.11 -1.81
N VAL A 47 0.75 -6.29 -2.43
CA VAL A 47 0.95 -5.78 -3.78
C VAL A 47 0.56 -4.32 -3.83
N TRP A 48 1.29 -3.52 -4.59
CA TRP A 48 0.90 -2.14 -4.87
C TRP A 48 0.58 -1.99 -6.36
N ARG A 49 -0.33 -1.08 -6.68
CA ARG A 49 -0.58 -0.67 -8.08
C ARG A 49 -0.65 0.84 -8.20
N ARG A 50 -0.25 1.33 -9.37
CA ARG A 50 -0.51 2.68 -9.85
C ARG A 50 -1.60 2.57 -10.90
N ASP A 51 -2.73 3.24 -10.69
CA ASP A 51 -3.81 3.30 -11.68
C ASP A 51 -3.42 4.23 -12.84
N VAL A 52 -4.19 4.18 -13.93
CA VAL A 52 -4.07 5.09 -15.08
C VAL A 52 -4.34 6.53 -14.65
N LYS A 53 -5.16 6.73 -13.60
CA LYS A 53 -5.29 8.02 -12.93
C LYS A 53 -4.00 8.29 -12.12
N PRO A 54 -3.27 9.38 -12.41
CA PRO A 54 -1.94 9.65 -11.85
C PRO A 54 -1.85 9.63 -10.32
N ASP A 55 -2.99 9.86 -9.64
CA ASP A 55 -3.05 10.00 -8.18
C ASP A 55 -3.68 8.80 -7.47
N CYS A 56 -4.11 7.78 -8.22
CA CYS A 56 -4.71 6.58 -7.65
C CYS A 56 -3.63 5.51 -7.46
N LYS A 57 -2.85 5.65 -6.38
CA LYS A 57 -1.97 4.59 -5.90
C LYS A 57 -2.64 3.85 -4.74
N GLU A 58 -2.46 2.54 -4.73
CA GLU A 58 -3.04 1.70 -3.70
C GLU A 58 -2.14 0.52 -3.35
N LEU A 59 -2.30 0.05 -2.13
CA LEU A 59 -1.58 -1.05 -1.53
C LEU A 59 -2.60 -2.06 -1.00
N TRP A 60 -2.43 -3.32 -1.37
CA TRP A 60 -3.20 -4.43 -0.82
C TRP A 60 -2.31 -5.28 0.05
N ILE A 61 -2.88 -5.73 1.15
CA ILE A 61 -2.26 -6.69 2.06
C ILE A 61 -3.17 -7.90 2.12
N PHE A 62 -2.57 -9.07 2.04
CA PHE A 62 -3.25 -10.36 2.05
C PHE A 62 -2.70 -11.20 3.20
N TRP A 63 -3.58 -11.91 3.88
CA TRP A 63 -3.18 -12.81 4.96
C TRP A 63 -4.17 -13.96 5.14
N TRP A 64 -3.71 -14.96 5.85
CA TRP A 64 -4.50 -16.10 6.30
C TRP A 64 -4.47 -16.16 7.83
N GLY A 65 -5.52 -16.67 8.47
CA GLY A 65 -5.58 -16.75 9.93
C GLY A 65 -5.87 -15.39 10.56
N ASP A 66 -5.16 -14.99 11.61
CA ASP A 66 -5.43 -13.73 12.33
C ASP A 66 -4.90 -12.49 11.58
N GLU A 67 -5.44 -11.32 11.91
CA GLU A 67 -4.96 -10.07 11.31
C GLU A 67 -3.52 -9.77 11.73
N PRO A 68 -2.61 -9.52 10.77
CA PRO A 68 -1.24 -9.16 11.10
C PRO A 68 -1.18 -7.79 11.78
N ASN A 69 -0.14 -7.56 12.59
CA ASN A 69 0.10 -6.25 13.16
C ASN A 69 0.60 -5.28 12.06
N LEU A 70 -0.22 -4.29 11.73
CA LEU A 70 0.07 -3.29 10.71
C LEU A 70 0.61 -1.96 11.29
N VAL A 71 0.76 -1.88 12.61
CA VAL A 71 1.26 -0.67 13.30
C VAL A 71 2.71 -0.41 12.91
N GLY A 72 2.98 0.80 12.42
CA GLY A 72 4.31 1.20 11.95
C GLY A 72 4.68 0.68 10.56
N VAL A 73 3.97 -0.33 10.05
CA VAL A 73 4.13 -0.86 8.69
C VAL A 73 3.47 0.06 7.68
N ILE A 74 2.23 0.48 7.97
CA ILE A 74 1.43 1.31 7.08
C ILE A 74 1.67 2.78 7.39
N HIS A 75 1.96 3.56 6.35
CA HIS A 75 2.12 5.00 6.48
C HIS A 75 0.81 5.64 6.94
N HIS A 76 0.90 6.60 7.85
CA HIS A 76 -0.26 7.24 8.48
C HIS A 76 -1.18 8.00 7.51
N GLU A 77 -0.67 8.33 6.32
CA GLU A 77 -1.43 8.98 5.25
C GLU A 77 -2.27 8.01 4.40
N LEU A 78 -2.13 6.70 4.62
CA LEU A 78 -2.89 5.69 3.90
C LEU A 78 -4.19 5.34 4.63
N GLN A 79 -5.28 5.20 3.86
CA GLN A 79 -6.64 4.88 4.34
C GLN A 79 -7.22 3.62 3.70
#